data_AF-A0A8H9HM50-F1
#
_entry.id   AF-A0A8H9HM50-F1
#
_cell.length_a   1.000
_cell.length_b   1.000
_cell.length_c   1.000
_cell.angle_alpha   90.00
_cell.angle_beta   90.00
_cell.angle_gamma   90.00
#
_symmetry.space_group_name_H-M   'P 1'
#
loop_
_entity.id
_entity.type
_entity.pdbx_description
1 polymer ?
#
loop_
_entity_poly.entity_id
_entity_poly.type
_entity_poly.pdbx_seq_one_letter_code
_entity_poly.pdbx_strand_id
1 'polypeptide(L)'
;MRSAHPANDGSSSRRRPLRRLSRRGLAALTGLAIPFAGLVGLAAPSQAADAPSASYTRTQDWGTGFQARWTVQNTGDAPISDWTLEWEFPSGTEVTLPWEAEVSNDGNHWTARSRPWNGTLAPGASTTFGFNGTGDGAPTGCKLNGVPCEAAEQPEDTPPTAPGTPAVGKVTRNAATLSWEAATDDRGIRNYEVLRNGSKVATVTGRTFTDHGLAPGTDYSYTVRARDTAKQTGPFGGAAKVRTKGKAAPAPKSPITLGYFTEWGIYDKDYQVRDLVTSGSAEKITHINYAFGDVQDGKCVAGDTEAAYGKVFTAEEAVDGVADRADQPLHGNFNQLRKLKAEFPHIKVLWSFGGWSWSGGFGEAVKDPAAFAASCHDLVEDPRWADVFDGIDLDWEYPGACGLTCDDSPHEALADMMRAMRAAFGTDLLAAAIAADASEGGKLDRADYAGAAQYVDWYNVMTYDYFGAWAAEGPTAPHSALTPYPGIPGERNTSSATIAKLRADGVPAEKLLLGIGAYGRGWTGVTQDAPGGTATGPAAGTYEAGNEDYRVLAEKCPATGTVGGTAYARCGEDWWSYDTPETVAGKMAWAREQRLGGAFLWEFSGDGAKGDLFAAMYEGLR
;
A
#
# COMPACT_ATOMS: atom_id res chain seq x y z
N MET A 1 -48.81 -18.95 -43.57
CA MET A 1 -49.12 -20.40 -43.41
C MET A 1 -48.11 -20.94 -42.40
N ARG A 2 -48.52 -21.57 -41.28
CA ARG A 2 -48.60 -23.04 -41.07
C ARG A 2 -47.32 -23.78 -41.50
N SER A 3 -46.70 -24.68 -40.72
CA SER A 3 -47.01 -25.31 -39.41
C SER A 3 -45.71 -25.98 -38.86
N ALA A 4 -45.43 -26.05 -37.54
CA ALA A 4 -45.71 -27.17 -36.60
C ALA A 4 -45.22 -28.57 -37.08
N HIS A 5 -44.52 -29.43 -36.32
CA HIS A 5 -44.27 -29.57 -34.86
C HIS A 5 -42.90 -30.24 -34.56
N PRO A 6 -42.40 -30.17 -33.30
CA PRO A 6 -41.61 -31.22 -32.65
C PRO A 6 -42.30 -31.83 -31.40
N ALA A 7 -41.80 -32.98 -30.93
CA ALA A 7 -42.06 -33.65 -29.65
C ALA A 7 -40.76 -34.37 -29.22
N ASN A 8 -40.46 -34.74 -27.96
CA ASN A 8 -41.06 -34.50 -26.63
C ASN A 8 -39.87 -34.28 -25.63
N ASP A 9 -39.92 -34.27 -24.29
CA ASP A 9 -40.90 -34.59 -23.24
C ASP A 9 -40.57 -33.75 -21.96
N GLY A 10 -41.09 -34.10 -20.77
CA GLY A 10 -40.48 -33.78 -19.46
C GLY A 10 -41.26 -32.84 -18.53
N SER A 11 -42.30 -33.37 -17.86
CA SER A 11 -43.12 -32.72 -16.80
C SER A 11 -42.30 -31.91 -15.76
N SER A 12 -42.61 -30.67 -15.32
CA SER A 12 -43.87 -30.05 -14.82
C SER A 12 -44.45 -30.64 -13.50
N SER A 13 -45.02 -29.90 -12.53
CA SER A 13 -44.90 -28.47 -12.17
C SER A 13 -45.53 -28.13 -10.78
N ARG A 14 -44.93 -27.13 -10.08
CA ARG A 14 -45.52 -26.03 -9.27
C ARG A 14 -46.70 -26.22 -8.26
N ARG A 15 -46.38 -25.88 -6.98
CA ARG A 15 -47.00 -24.86 -6.07
C ARG A 15 -48.38 -25.07 -5.35
N ARG A 16 -48.32 -25.14 -3.99
CA ARG A 16 -49.04 -24.34 -2.92
C ARG A 16 -50.62 -24.30 -2.90
N PRO A 17 -51.30 -23.83 -1.81
CA PRO A 17 -50.97 -23.62 -0.37
C PRO A 17 -52.10 -24.04 0.64
N LEU A 18 -52.00 -23.59 1.92
CA LEU A 18 -53.05 -23.25 2.93
C LEU A 18 -53.30 -24.13 4.19
N ARG A 19 -53.76 -23.44 5.25
CA ARG A 19 -53.84 -23.81 6.68
C ARG A 19 -55.18 -24.46 7.12
N ARG A 20 -55.15 -25.23 8.23
CA ARG A 20 -56.13 -25.29 9.37
C ARG A 20 -55.48 -26.09 10.54
N LEU A 21 -55.48 -25.59 11.79
CA LEU A 21 -56.38 -25.94 12.93
C LEU A 21 -56.37 -27.46 13.29
N SER A 22 -56.26 -27.95 14.54
CA SER A 22 -56.59 -27.35 15.86
C SER A 22 -56.12 -28.15 17.11
N ARG A 23 -56.00 -27.43 18.26
CA ARG A 23 -56.33 -27.80 19.68
C ARG A 23 -55.72 -29.03 20.43
N ARG A 24 -54.92 -28.71 21.45
CA ARG A 24 -54.87 -29.16 22.88
C ARG A 24 -55.59 -30.45 23.35
N GLY A 25 -54.90 -31.21 24.21
CA GLY A 25 -55.43 -32.14 25.24
C GLY A 25 -54.43 -32.32 26.41
N LEU A 26 -54.89 -32.53 27.65
CA LEU A 26 -54.08 -32.43 28.89
C LEU A 26 -54.66 -33.27 30.06
N ALA A 27 -53.85 -34.08 30.76
CA ALA A 27 -54.05 -34.68 32.11
C ALA A 27 -52.74 -35.44 32.51
N ALA A 28 -52.15 -35.46 33.73
CA ALA A 28 -52.62 -35.37 35.14
C ALA A 28 -53.25 -36.68 35.68
N LEU A 29 -53.04 -37.19 36.91
CA LEU A 29 -52.12 -36.93 38.06
C LEU A 29 -52.37 -38.03 39.15
N THR A 30 -51.38 -38.47 39.96
CA THR A 30 -51.42 -39.07 41.34
C THR A 30 -50.23 -40.03 41.57
N GLY A 31 -49.54 -40.17 42.73
CA GLY A 31 -49.56 -39.44 44.01
C GLY A 31 -49.73 -40.31 45.27
N LEU A 32 -48.65 -40.67 46.00
CA LEU A 32 -48.65 -41.08 47.43
C LEU A 32 -47.20 -41.04 48.04
N ALA A 33 -47.02 -41.18 49.37
CA ALA A 33 -45.89 -40.56 50.10
C ALA A 33 -45.15 -41.41 51.18
N ILE A 34 -43.80 -41.24 51.28
CA ILE A 34 -42.95 -40.98 52.51
C ILE A 34 -42.88 -42.08 53.65
N PRO A 35 -41.81 -42.24 54.50
CA PRO A 35 -40.34 -42.01 54.44
C PRO A 35 -39.43 -43.21 54.91
N PHE A 36 -38.11 -43.18 54.67
CA PHE A 36 -37.02 -43.09 55.71
C PHE A 36 -35.60 -43.09 55.11
N ALA A 37 -34.60 -42.73 55.94
CA ALA A 37 -33.23 -42.40 55.55
C ALA A 37 -32.27 -43.57 55.26
N GLY A 38 -31.23 -43.30 54.46
CA GLY A 38 -30.05 -44.13 54.28
C GLY A 38 -28.92 -43.33 53.62
N LEU A 39 -27.72 -43.29 54.24
CA LEU A 39 -26.63 -42.39 53.87
C LEU A 39 -26.14 -42.58 52.43
N VAL A 40 -26.09 -41.48 51.65
CA VAL A 40 -25.13 -41.34 50.55
C VAL A 40 -23.96 -40.53 51.08
N GLY A 41 -22.84 -41.21 51.32
CA GLY A 41 -21.56 -40.53 51.54
C GLY A 41 -21.08 -39.91 50.23
N LEU A 42 -21.54 -38.69 49.95
CA LEU A 42 -20.85 -37.83 48.99
C LEU A 42 -19.47 -37.57 49.56
N ALA A 43 -18.44 -38.17 48.95
CA ALA A 43 -17.08 -37.71 49.18
C ALA A 43 -17.04 -36.23 48.79
N ALA A 44 -16.74 -35.36 49.76
CA ALA A 44 -16.42 -33.98 49.44
C ALA A 44 -15.26 -33.99 48.43
N PRO A 45 -15.21 -33.05 47.46
CA PRO A 45 -13.98 -32.83 46.74
C PRO A 45 -12.90 -32.58 47.79
N SER A 46 -11.74 -33.25 47.65
CA SER A 46 -10.59 -32.93 48.48
C SER A 46 -10.27 -31.46 48.26
N GLN A 47 -10.53 -30.62 49.27
CA GLN A 47 -9.91 -29.30 49.30
C GLN A 47 -8.41 -29.57 49.28
N ALA A 48 -7.75 -29.17 48.19
CA ALA A 48 -6.31 -28.98 48.25
C ALA A 48 -6.07 -27.99 49.40
N ALA A 49 -5.11 -28.27 50.26
CA ALA A 49 -4.76 -27.33 51.32
C ALA A 49 -4.48 -25.96 50.68
N ASP A 50 -5.03 -24.89 51.25
CA ASP A 50 -4.86 -23.53 50.74
C ASP A 50 -3.37 -23.15 50.77
N ALA A 51 -2.69 -23.43 49.66
CA ALA A 51 -1.26 -23.19 49.49
C ALA A 51 -1.03 -21.68 49.40
N PRO A 52 0.00 -21.15 50.09
CA PRO A 52 0.28 -19.73 50.09
C PRO A 52 0.53 -19.24 48.66
N SER A 53 -0.06 -18.11 48.30
CA SER A 53 -0.09 -17.61 46.92
C SER A 53 0.80 -16.40 46.72
N ALA A 54 1.24 -16.19 45.47
CA ALA A 54 1.96 -15.00 45.07
C ALA A 54 1.49 -14.52 43.69
N SER A 55 1.19 -13.23 43.57
CA SER A 55 0.70 -12.61 42.32
C SER A 55 1.63 -11.50 41.83
N TYR A 56 1.97 -11.52 40.54
CA TYR A 56 2.82 -10.53 39.90
C TYR A 56 2.00 -9.40 39.27
N THR A 57 2.56 -8.19 39.18
CA THR A 57 1.96 -7.09 38.41
C THR A 57 3.06 -6.16 37.90
N ARG A 58 3.15 -5.96 36.58
CA ARG A 58 3.88 -4.83 35.98
C ARG A 58 3.02 -3.57 36.19
N THR A 59 3.54 -2.61 36.95
CA THR A 59 2.80 -1.40 37.41
C THR A 59 3.11 -0.14 36.60
N GLN A 60 4.26 -0.10 35.93
CA GLN A 60 4.63 0.89 34.91
C GLN A 60 5.51 0.24 33.86
N ASP A 61 5.45 0.72 32.62
CA ASP A 61 6.35 0.32 31.54
C ASP A 61 6.72 1.57 30.73
N TRP A 62 8.01 1.73 30.40
CA TRP A 62 8.54 2.83 29.60
C TRP A 62 9.38 2.35 28.41
N GLY A 63 9.19 1.10 27.98
CA GLY A 63 9.74 0.50 26.76
C GLY A 63 11.19 0.02 26.87
N THR A 64 12.06 0.74 27.58
CA THR A 64 13.44 0.29 27.90
C THR A 64 13.57 -0.34 29.28
N GLY A 65 12.49 -0.29 30.08
CA GLY A 65 12.40 -0.88 31.39
C GLY A 65 11.00 -0.73 31.97
N PHE A 66 10.80 -1.29 33.15
CA PHE A 66 9.50 -1.36 33.80
C PHE A 66 9.61 -1.29 35.32
N GLN A 67 8.49 -1.02 35.97
CA GLN A 67 8.29 -1.20 37.40
C GLN A 67 7.31 -2.33 37.64
N ALA A 68 7.61 -3.23 38.57
CA ALA A 68 6.72 -4.32 38.95
C ALA A 68 6.63 -4.52 40.47
N ARG A 69 5.62 -5.28 40.88
CA ARG A 69 5.42 -5.74 42.25
C ARG A 69 5.01 -7.21 42.29
N TRP A 70 5.38 -7.85 43.39
CA TRP A 70 4.81 -9.11 43.82
C TRP A 70 3.98 -8.87 45.08
N THR A 71 2.82 -9.51 45.17
CA THR A 71 2.04 -9.64 46.41
C THR A 71 2.17 -11.07 46.89
N VAL A 72 2.64 -11.27 48.12
CA VAL A 72 2.76 -12.57 48.80
C VAL A 72 1.62 -12.66 49.81
N GLN A 73 0.78 -13.69 49.73
CA GLN A 73 -0.39 -13.86 50.58
C GLN A 73 -0.38 -15.21 51.28
N ASN A 74 -0.60 -15.19 52.60
CA ASN A 74 -0.88 -16.39 53.36
C ASN A 74 -2.37 -16.72 53.25
N THR A 75 -2.71 -17.61 52.33
CA THR A 75 -4.05 -18.19 52.14
C THR A 75 -4.35 -19.35 53.09
N GLY A 76 -3.31 -19.94 53.71
CA GLY A 76 -3.43 -21.07 54.63
C GLY A 76 -3.88 -20.70 56.05
N ASP A 77 -4.04 -21.73 56.88
CA ASP A 77 -4.56 -21.65 58.26
C ASP A 77 -3.46 -21.49 59.35
N ALA A 78 -2.19 -21.64 58.97
CA ALA A 78 -1.02 -21.47 59.84
C ALA A 78 -0.20 -20.23 59.47
N PRO A 79 0.46 -19.54 60.41
CA PRO A 79 1.30 -18.38 60.10
C PRO A 79 2.56 -18.76 59.34
N ILE A 80 2.88 -18.01 58.28
CA ILE A 80 4.18 -18.10 57.59
C ILE A 80 5.21 -17.36 58.43
N SER A 81 6.35 -18.01 58.68
CA SER A 81 7.52 -17.42 59.35
C SER A 81 8.66 -17.36 58.34
N ASP A 82 8.88 -16.17 57.81
CA ASP A 82 9.71 -15.86 56.65
C ASP A 82 9.20 -16.47 55.34
N TRP A 83 9.29 -15.68 54.27
CA TRP A 83 8.88 -16.09 52.94
C TRP A 83 10.03 -15.93 51.95
N THR A 84 10.12 -16.90 51.04
CA THR A 84 11.03 -16.93 49.90
C THR A 84 10.21 -17.17 48.65
N LEU A 85 10.29 -16.26 47.70
CA LEU A 85 9.62 -16.36 46.40
C LEU A 85 10.67 -16.59 45.31
N GLU A 86 10.49 -17.63 44.51
CA GLU A 86 11.32 -17.95 43.34
C GLU A 86 10.53 -17.72 42.05
N TRP A 87 11.18 -17.24 40.98
CA TRP A 87 10.63 -17.21 39.63
C TRP A 87 11.73 -17.21 38.56
N GLU A 88 11.39 -17.56 37.32
CA GLU A 88 12.26 -17.50 36.15
C GLU A 88 11.90 -16.29 35.30
N PHE A 89 12.89 -15.55 34.80
CA PHE A 89 12.72 -14.58 33.70
C PHE A 89 13.35 -15.12 32.40
N PRO A 90 12.80 -14.80 31.21
CA PRO A 90 13.46 -15.13 29.95
C PRO A 90 14.74 -14.30 29.78
N SER A 91 15.66 -14.80 28.92
CA SER A 91 16.92 -14.11 28.63
C SER A 91 16.67 -12.68 28.16
N GLY A 92 17.44 -11.72 28.69
CA GLY A 92 17.27 -10.29 28.43
C GLY A 92 16.26 -9.57 29.34
N THR A 93 15.63 -10.28 30.30
CA THR A 93 14.77 -9.66 31.33
C THR A 93 15.38 -9.78 32.73
N GLU A 94 15.55 -8.66 33.42
CA GLU A 94 16.31 -8.57 34.68
C GLU A 94 15.67 -7.62 35.70
N VAL A 95 15.88 -7.87 36.99
CA VAL A 95 15.57 -6.93 38.09
C VAL A 95 16.79 -6.03 38.31
N THR A 96 16.59 -4.71 38.28
CA THR A 96 17.67 -3.72 38.45
C THR A 96 17.65 -3.00 39.80
N LEU A 97 16.47 -2.81 40.41
CA LEU A 97 16.36 -2.06 41.67
C LEU A 97 15.19 -2.58 42.54
N PRO A 98 15.43 -3.52 43.49
CA PRO A 98 14.40 -4.06 44.37
C PRO A 98 14.20 -3.24 45.67
N TRP A 99 12.98 -3.28 46.22
CA TRP A 99 12.63 -2.75 47.55
C TRP A 99 11.68 -3.69 48.31
N GLU A 100 11.64 -3.56 49.64
CA GLU A 100 10.89 -4.42 50.58
C GLU A 100 11.23 -5.94 50.55
N ALA A 101 12.22 -6.37 49.75
CA ALA A 101 12.71 -7.75 49.70
C ALA A 101 14.22 -7.83 49.42
N GLU A 102 14.84 -8.95 49.81
CA GLU A 102 16.23 -9.32 49.45
C GLU A 102 16.17 -10.10 48.15
N VAL A 103 16.48 -9.45 47.03
CA VAL A 103 16.40 -10.07 45.70
C VAL A 103 17.79 -10.38 45.18
N SER A 104 17.96 -11.62 44.72
CA SER A 104 19.19 -12.16 44.12
C SER A 104 18.85 -13.07 42.94
N ASN A 105 19.78 -13.31 42.03
CA ASN A 105 19.62 -14.25 40.92
C ASN A 105 20.81 -15.18 40.71
N ASP A 106 20.53 -16.31 40.06
CA ASP A 106 21.51 -17.19 39.42
C ASP A 106 21.10 -17.36 37.95
N GLY A 107 21.74 -16.57 37.07
CA GLY A 107 21.30 -16.41 35.68
C GLY A 107 19.85 -15.92 35.59
N ASN A 108 19.00 -16.74 35.00
CA ASN A 108 17.58 -16.48 34.74
C ASN A 108 16.67 -16.74 35.96
N HIS A 109 17.18 -17.46 36.97
CA HIS A 109 16.43 -17.80 38.18
C HIS A 109 16.57 -16.69 39.22
N TRP A 110 15.44 -16.16 39.68
CA TRP A 110 15.36 -15.07 40.65
C TRP A 110 14.77 -15.55 41.96
N THR A 111 15.32 -15.07 43.08
CA THR A 111 14.85 -15.36 44.44
C THR A 111 14.68 -14.06 45.20
N ALA A 112 13.51 -13.85 45.80
CA ALA A 112 13.22 -12.76 46.73
C ALA A 112 12.96 -13.32 48.14
N ARG A 113 13.60 -12.77 49.16
CA ARG A 113 13.42 -13.14 50.57
C ARG A 113 12.81 -11.99 51.39
N SER A 114 12.05 -12.34 52.42
CA SER A 114 11.50 -11.40 53.39
C SER A 114 12.55 -10.54 54.08
N ARG A 115 12.15 -9.31 54.44
CA ARG A 115 12.84 -8.46 55.41
C ARG A 115 12.37 -8.81 56.83
N PRO A 116 13.16 -8.50 57.88
CA PRO A 116 12.78 -8.76 59.28
C PRO A 116 11.45 -8.16 59.73
N TRP A 117 10.94 -7.12 59.04
CA TRP A 117 9.66 -6.47 59.34
C TRP A 117 8.46 -6.98 58.54
N ASN A 118 8.66 -7.83 57.52
CA ASN A 118 7.58 -8.31 56.64
C ASN A 118 7.58 -9.83 56.39
N GLY A 119 8.43 -10.60 57.10
CA GLY A 119 8.51 -12.06 56.97
C GLY A 119 7.40 -12.85 57.66
N THR A 120 6.79 -12.32 58.72
CA THR A 120 5.71 -13.02 59.43
C THR A 120 4.33 -12.64 58.85
N LEU A 121 3.63 -13.61 58.28
CA LEU A 121 2.27 -13.42 57.74
C LEU A 121 1.27 -14.32 58.48
N ALA A 122 0.32 -13.72 59.20
CA ALA A 122 -0.81 -14.43 59.79
C ALA A 122 -1.74 -15.01 58.69
N PRO A 123 -2.57 -16.03 58.99
CA PRO A 123 -3.62 -16.50 58.09
C PRO A 123 -4.47 -15.36 57.52
N GLY A 124 -4.64 -15.32 56.20
CA GLY A 124 -5.33 -14.27 55.46
C GLY A 124 -4.54 -12.98 55.21
N ALA A 125 -3.36 -12.80 55.82
CA ALA A 125 -2.53 -11.60 55.63
C ALA A 125 -1.71 -11.65 54.33
N SER A 126 -1.35 -10.47 53.83
CA SER A 126 -0.46 -10.33 52.68
C SER A 126 0.59 -9.23 52.91
N THR A 127 1.65 -9.29 52.11
CA THR A 127 2.68 -8.26 51.99
C THR A 127 3.02 -8.05 50.51
N THR A 128 3.67 -6.93 50.20
CA THR A 128 4.09 -6.60 48.83
C THR A 128 5.55 -6.20 48.81
N PHE A 129 6.27 -6.67 47.80
CA PHE A 129 7.58 -6.11 47.45
C PHE A 129 7.58 -5.67 45.98
N GLY A 130 8.51 -4.79 45.61
CA GLY A 130 8.56 -4.26 44.25
C GLY A 130 9.97 -4.08 43.74
N PHE A 131 10.07 -3.83 42.44
CA PHE A 131 11.33 -3.58 41.78
C PHE A 131 11.17 -2.80 40.48
N ASN A 132 12.24 -2.12 40.05
CA ASN A 132 12.41 -1.76 38.65
C ASN A 132 13.18 -2.88 37.92
N GLY A 133 12.92 -3.06 36.63
CA GLY A 133 13.56 -4.06 35.78
C GLY A 133 13.75 -3.58 34.34
N THR A 134 14.43 -4.41 33.55
CA THR A 134 14.68 -4.24 32.11
C THR A 134 14.17 -5.46 31.34
N GLY A 135 13.80 -5.30 30.08
CA GLY A 135 13.24 -6.37 29.24
C GLY A 135 11.70 -6.46 29.25
N ASP A 136 11.17 -7.25 28.33
CA ASP A 136 9.74 -7.43 28.05
C ASP A 136 9.15 -8.72 28.65
N GLY A 137 9.98 -9.60 29.22
CA GLY A 137 9.57 -10.87 29.79
C GLY A 137 8.59 -10.79 30.96
N ALA A 138 7.71 -11.78 31.04
CA ALA A 138 6.89 -12.09 32.21
C ALA A 138 7.58 -13.18 33.08
N PRO A 139 7.37 -13.20 34.40
CA PRO A 139 7.93 -14.21 35.27
C PRO A 139 7.18 -15.54 35.12
N THR A 140 7.91 -16.65 35.11
CA THR A 140 7.36 -18.02 35.04
C THR A 140 7.89 -18.87 36.19
N GLY A 141 7.40 -20.10 36.36
CA GLY A 141 7.97 -21.05 37.32
C GLY A 141 7.86 -20.65 38.80
N CYS A 142 6.89 -19.78 39.14
CA CYS A 142 6.69 -19.24 40.48
C CYS A 142 6.66 -20.33 41.57
N LYS A 143 7.45 -20.16 42.63
CA LYS A 143 7.32 -20.95 43.88
C LYS A 143 7.39 -20.06 45.10
N LEU A 144 6.49 -20.24 46.04
CA LEU A 144 6.50 -19.59 47.35
C LEU A 144 6.82 -20.64 48.42
N ASN A 145 7.93 -20.45 49.15
CA ASN A 145 8.48 -21.42 50.10
C ASN A 145 8.61 -22.85 49.52
N GLY A 146 9.01 -22.94 48.24
CA GLY A 146 9.14 -24.20 47.49
C GLY A 146 7.85 -24.79 46.94
N VAL A 147 6.68 -24.22 47.26
CA VAL A 147 5.37 -24.65 46.75
C VAL A 147 5.05 -23.87 45.46
N PRO A 148 4.65 -24.52 44.34
CA PRO A 148 4.27 -23.81 43.14
C PRO A 148 3.14 -22.80 43.36
N CYS A 149 3.31 -21.58 42.86
CA CYS A 149 2.29 -20.55 42.84
C CYS A 149 1.82 -20.29 41.40
N GLU A 150 0.53 -20.03 41.22
CA GLU A 150 0.05 -19.45 39.96
C GLU A 150 0.40 -17.95 39.96
N ALA A 151 1.39 -17.56 39.16
CA ALA A 151 1.65 -16.16 38.86
C ALA A 151 0.51 -15.62 37.99
N ALA A 152 -0.61 -15.28 38.63
CA ALA A 152 -1.79 -14.75 37.94
C ALA A 152 -1.43 -13.41 37.27
N GLU A 153 -1.34 -13.43 35.95
CA GLU A 153 -1.13 -12.25 35.12
C GLU A 153 -2.38 -11.35 35.23
N GLN A 154 -2.18 -10.07 35.57
CA GLN A 154 -3.24 -9.06 35.46
C GLN A 154 -3.57 -8.85 33.96
N PRO A 155 -4.83 -8.52 33.62
CA PRO A 155 -5.42 -8.86 32.33
C PRO A 155 -4.67 -8.32 31.11
N GLU A 156 -4.82 -9.06 30.00
CA GLU A 156 -4.40 -8.63 28.66
C GLU A 156 -4.87 -7.21 28.36
N ASP A 157 -3.97 -6.44 27.73
CA ASP A 157 -4.23 -5.08 27.24
C ASP A 157 -5.44 -5.09 26.28
N THR A 158 -6.46 -4.30 26.57
CA THR A 158 -7.68 -4.31 25.75
C THR A 158 -7.62 -3.20 24.70
N PRO A 159 -7.74 -3.51 23.39
CA PRO A 159 -7.64 -2.48 22.36
C PRO A 159 -8.66 -1.35 22.55
N PRO A 160 -8.32 -0.11 22.19
CA PRO A 160 -9.15 1.07 22.41
C PRO A 160 -10.60 0.92 21.94
N THR A 161 -11.52 1.61 22.60
CA THR A 161 -12.87 1.79 22.05
C THR A 161 -12.84 2.63 20.78
N ALA A 162 -13.92 2.58 19.99
CA ALA A 162 -14.10 3.54 18.90
C ALA A 162 -14.16 4.99 19.45
N PRO A 163 -13.48 5.96 18.82
CA PRO A 163 -13.69 7.38 19.10
C PRO A 163 -15.06 7.84 18.61
N GLY A 164 -15.47 9.04 19.02
CA GLY A 164 -16.71 9.65 18.54
C GLY A 164 -16.71 9.89 17.03
N THR A 165 -17.89 9.89 16.41
CA THR A 165 -18.07 10.35 15.01
C THR A 165 -17.48 11.75 14.84
N PRO A 166 -16.61 12.00 13.83
CA PRO A 166 -16.02 13.32 13.66
C PRO A 166 -17.07 14.40 13.40
N ALA A 167 -17.03 15.46 14.19
CA ALA A 167 -17.74 16.70 13.92
C ALA A 167 -16.97 17.52 12.86
N VAL A 168 -17.70 18.06 11.90
CA VAL A 168 -17.16 18.88 10.82
C VAL A 168 -17.15 20.34 11.24
N GLY A 169 -15.97 20.94 11.30
CA GLY A 169 -15.75 22.34 11.64
C GLY A 169 -15.68 23.25 10.40
N LYS A 170 -14.61 24.03 10.29
CA LYS A 170 -14.40 24.96 9.17
C LYS A 170 -14.20 24.19 7.86
N VAL A 171 -15.10 24.41 6.90
CA VAL A 171 -14.94 23.94 5.52
C VAL A 171 -14.65 25.11 4.58
N THR A 172 -13.64 24.94 3.73
CA THR A 172 -13.18 25.91 2.73
C THR A 172 -13.30 25.31 1.32
N ARG A 173 -12.66 25.94 0.32
CA ARG A 173 -12.58 25.42 -1.05
C ARG A 173 -11.75 24.12 -1.12
N ASN A 174 -10.68 24.04 -0.34
CA ASN A 174 -9.63 23.03 -0.47
C ASN A 174 -9.15 22.43 0.87
N ALA A 175 -9.89 22.68 1.95
CA ALA A 175 -9.58 22.14 3.28
C ALA A 175 -10.83 21.98 4.15
N ALA A 176 -10.80 21.02 5.08
CA ALA A 176 -11.84 20.75 6.05
C ALA A 176 -11.26 20.40 7.42
N THR A 177 -11.69 21.13 8.46
CA THR A 177 -11.35 20.83 9.86
C THR A 177 -12.33 19.82 10.45
N LEU A 178 -11.80 18.85 11.18
CA LEU A 178 -12.50 17.77 11.89
C LEU A 178 -12.12 17.80 13.37
N SER A 179 -13.06 17.40 14.24
CA SER A 179 -12.83 17.20 15.67
C SER A 179 -13.67 16.03 16.18
N TRP A 180 -13.18 15.21 17.10
CA TRP A 180 -13.91 14.05 17.61
C TRP A 180 -13.79 13.89 19.13
N GLU A 181 -14.74 13.18 19.72
CA GLU A 181 -14.63 12.75 21.12
C GLU A 181 -13.62 11.62 21.26
N ALA A 182 -12.94 11.61 22.42
CA ALA A 182 -11.86 10.67 22.69
C ALA A 182 -12.34 9.21 22.71
N ALA A 183 -11.45 8.30 22.32
CA ALA A 183 -11.58 6.90 22.69
C ALA A 183 -11.20 6.69 24.17
N THR A 184 -11.64 5.57 24.74
CA THR A 184 -11.23 5.08 26.07
C THR A 184 -10.46 3.78 25.93
N ASP A 185 -9.54 3.54 26.86
CA ASP A 185 -8.58 2.45 26.85
C ASP A 185 -8.06 2.25 28.29
N ASP A 186 -7.64 1.05 28.68
CA ASP A 186 -7.17 0.78 30.04
C ASP A 186 -5.75 1.26 30.34
N ARG A 187 -4.92 1.50 29.30
CA ARG A 187 -3.52 1.97 29.44
C ARG A 187 -3.25 3.32 28.79
N GLY A 188 -4.14 3.76 27.90
CA GLY A 188 -4.26 5.12 27.40
C GLY A 188 -4.03 5.25 25.90
N ILE A 189 -4.66 6.26 25.30
CA ILE A 189 -4.57 6.52 23.85
C ILE A 189 -3.24 7.20 23.50
N ARG A 190 -2.48 6.57 22.60
CA ARG A 190 -1.24 7.11 22.03
C ARG A 190 -1.51 8.08 20.88
N ASN A 191 -2.39 7.71 19.94
CA ASN A 191 -2.76 8.55 18.80
C ASN A 191 -4.07 8.09 18.13
N TYR A 192 -4.51 8.88 17.16
CA TYR A 192 -5.67 8.64 16.31
C TYR A 192 -5.24 8.56 14.85
N GLU A 193 -5.74 7.56 14.13
CA GLU A 193 -5.60 7.44 12.68
C GLU A 193 -6.85 8.03 12.01
N VAL A 194 -6.67 9.04 11.18
CA VAL A 194 -7.73 9.72 10.43
C VAL A 194 -7.75 9.21 9.00
N LEU A 195 -8.90 8.73 8.53
CA LEU A 195 -9.10 8.20 7.18
C LEU A 195 -10.05 9.10 6.39
N ARG A 196 -9.69 9.39 5.14
CA ARG A 196 -10.54 10.04 4.12
C ARG A 196 -10.89 9.01 3.04
N ASN A 197 -12.18 8.78 2.79
CA ASN A 197 -12.67 7.79 1.83
C ASN A 197 -11.98 6.41 2.02
N GLY A 198 -11.87 5.95 3.27
CA GLY A 198 -11.19 4.69 3.63
C GLY A 198 -9.65 4.71 3.58
N SER A 199 -9.01 5.74 3.03
CA SER A 199 -7.54 5.87 3.00
C SER A 199 -7.01 6.66 4.20
N LYS A 200 -5.99 6.18 4.91
CA LYS A 200 -5.35 6.91 6.03
C LYS A 200 -4.68 8.19 5.50
N VAL A 201 -5.10 9.36 5.98
CA VAL A 201 -4.55 10.68 5.60
C VAL A 201 -3.70 11.33 6.68
N ALA A 202 -3.87 10.94 7.96
CA ALA A 202 -3.03 11.44 9.04
C ALA A 202 -3.02 10.48 10.24
N THR A 203 -1.95 10.59 11.04
CA THR A 203 -1.90 10.11 12.42
C THR A 203 -1.68 11.32 13.33
N VAL A 204 -2.56 11.55 14.31
CA VAL A 204 -2.48 12.72 15.20
C VAL A 204 -2.60 12.34 16.67
N THR A 205 -1.89 13.04 17.55
CA THR A 205 -2.02 12.89 19.02
C THR A 205 -3.17 13.72 19.59
N GLY A 206 -3.55 14.80 18.91
CA GLY A 206 -4.70 15.63 19.26
C GLY A 206 -6.05 15.04 18.80
N ARG A 207 -7.15 15.68 19.23
CA ARG A 207 -8.54 15.32 18.86
C ARG A 207 -9.10 16.18 17.72
N THR A 208 -8.23 16.83 16.97
CA THR A 208 -8.54 17.77 15.90
C THR A 208 -7.56 17.61 14.76
N PHE A 209 -8.05 17.63 13.52
CA PHE A 209 -7.24 17.57 12.31
C PHE A 209 -7.82 18.51 11.26
N THR A 210 -6.98 19.22 10.50
CA THR A 210 -7.44 19.91 9.28
C THR A 210 -6.84 19.21 8.09
N ASP A 211 -7.70 18.66 7.25
CA ASP A 211 -7.31 18.07 5.99
C ASP A 211 -7.20 19.15 4.92
N HIS A 212 -6.11 19.15 4.16
CA HIS A 212 -5.78 20.13 3.12
C HIS A 212 -5.67 19.42 1.75
N GLY A 213 -5.45 20.16 0.65
CA GLY A 213 -5.36 19.58 -0.70
C GLY A 213 -6.67 18.96 -1.21
N LEU A 214 -7.82 19.33 -0.63
CA LEU A 214 -9.13 18.82 -1.05
C LEU A 214 -9.57 19.45 -2.37
N ALA A 215 -10.24 18.66 -3.22
CA ALA A 215 -10.84 19.17 -4.43
C ALA A 215 -12.06 20.06 -4.11
N PRO A 216 -12.29 21.18 -4.81
CA PRO A 216 -13.47 22.02 -4.64
C PRO A 216 -14.78 21.28 -4.89
N GLY A 217 -15.86 21.70 -4.23
CA GLY A 217 -17.23 21.20 -4.46
C GLY A 217 -17.40 19.68 -4.39
N THR A 218 -16.55 18.96 -3.66
CA THR A 218 -16.42 17.49 -3.65
C THR A 218 -16.86 16.93 -2.30
N ASP A 219 -17.54 15.79 -2.32
CA ASP A 219 -17.94 15.05 -1.12
C ASP A 219 -16.80 14.14 -0.63
N TYR A 220 -16.58 14.14 0.68
CA TYR A 220 -15.60 13.31 1.38
C TYR A 220 -16.26 12.63 2.59
N SER A 221 -15.82 11.41 2.88
CA SER A 221 -16.22 10.64 4.06
C SER A 221 -15.01 10.49 4.98
N TYR A 222 -15.15 10.82 6.26
CA TYR A 222 -14.08 10.71 7.25
C TYR A 222 -14.43 9.75 8.37
N THR A 223 -13.50 8.88 8.72
CA THR A 223 -13.56 8.00 9.90
C THR A 223 -12.27 8.15 10.70
N VAL A 224 -12.35 7.84 11.99
CA VAL A 224 -11.20 7.88 12.91
C VAL A 224 -11.20 6.62 13.75
N ARG A 225 -10.03 6.06 14.04
CA ARG A 225 -9.83 5.05 15.09
C ARG A 225 -8.69 5.45 16.01
N ALA A 226 -8.65 4.86 17.19
CA ALA A 226 -7.60 5.10 18.16
C ALA A 226 -6.60 3.94 18.22
N ARG A 227 -5.38 4.25 18.69
CA ARG A 227 -4.30 3.31 18.97
C ARG A 227 -3.77 3.60 20.38
N ASP A 228 -3.63 2.58 21.21
CA ASP A 228 -3.14 2.67 22.59
C ASP A 228 -1.61 2.78 22.68
N THR A 229 -1.11 2.83 23.92
CA THR A 229 0.32 2.86 24.25
C THR A 229 1.07 1.58 23.85
N ALA A 230 0.44 0.39 23.94
CA ALA A 230 0.99 -0.89 23.49
C ALA A 230 0.89 -1.12 21.96
N LYS A 231 0.28 -0.17 21.23
CA LYS A 231 0.09 -0.09 19.79
C LYS A 231 -1.03 -0.98 19.22
N GLN A 232 -1.96 -1.53 20.02
CA GLN A 232 -3.15 -2.21 19.46
C GLN A 232 -4.08 -1.15 18.82
N THR A 233 -5.05 -1.57 17.99
CA THR A 233 -5.95 -0.61 17.30
C THR A 233 -7.41 -0.91 17.57
N GLY A 234 -8.13 0.12 18.01
CA GLY A 234 -9.56 0.07 18.21
C GLY A 234 -10.36 0.07 16.90
N PRO A 235 -11.69 -0.19 16.98
CA PRO A 235 -12.60 -0.06 15.85
C PRO A 235 -12.76 1.42 15.42
N PHE A 236 -13.26 1.63 14.20
CA PHE A 236 -13.58 2.97 13.70
C PHE A 236 -14.82 3.56 14.39
N GLY A 237 -14.77 4.85 14.69
CA GLY A 237 -15.95 5.67 14.97
C GLY A 237 -16.84 5.82 13.73
N GLY A 238 -18.04 6.37 13.93
CA GLY A 238 -18.98 6.61 12.81
C GLY A 238 -18.41 7.59 11.77
N ALA A 239 -18.91 7.50 10.53
CA ALA A 239 -18.41 8.29 9.42
C ALA A 239 -19.03 9.70 9.34
N ALA A 240 -18.20 10.72 9.17
CA ALA A 240 -18.60 12.10 8.93
C ALA A 240 -18.55 12.44 7.44
N LYS A 241 -19.61 13.05 6.90
CA LYS A 241 -19.63 13.52 5.51
C LYS A 241 -19.35 15.01 5.43
N VAL A 242 -18.42 15.40 4.56
CA VAL A 242 -18.01 16.78 4.29
C VAL A 242 -18.24 17.06 2.82
N ARG A 243 -18.76 18.24 2.46
CA ARG A 243 -18.65 18.77 1.09
C ARG A 243 -17.85 20.05 1.08
N THR A 244 -16.76 20.10 0.33
CA THR A 244 -15.95 21.32 0.16
C THR A 244 -16.71 22.41 -0.57
N LYS A 245 -16.32 23.67 -0.34
CA LYS A 245 -16.93 24.84 -1.00
C LYS A 245 -16.44 25.00 -2.44
N GLY A 246 -17.13 25.85 -3.19
CA GLY A 246 -16.86 26.12 -4.60
C GLY A 246 -17.58 25.15 -5.54
N LYS A 247 -17.47 25.42 -6.85
CA LYS A 247 -17.96 24.50 -7.88
C LYS A 247 -17.02 23.30 -7.94
N ALA A 248 -17.56 22.09 -8.07
CA ALA A 248 -16.75 20.93 -8.42
C ALA A 248 -15.97 21.22 -9.71
N ALA A 249 -14.72 20.75 -9.80
CA ALA A 249 -14.13 20.53 -11.12
C ALA A 249 -15.13 19.74 -11.98
N PRO A 250 -15.22 19.99 -13.30
CA PRO A 250 -15.98 19.14 -14.20
C PRO A 250 -15.69 17.66 -13.93
N ALA A 251 -16.62 16.77 -14.29
CA ALA A 251 -16.20 15.39 -14.49
C ALA A 251 -15.02 15.42 -15.49
N PRO A 252 -13.97 14.60 -15.30
CA PRO A 252 -12.89 14.53 -16.27
C PRO A 252 -13.46 14.35 -17.69
N LYS A 253 -12.74 14.85 -18.70
CA LYS A 253 -12.83 14.23 -20.03
C LYS A 253 -12.58 12.72 -19.84
N SER A 254 -13.13 11.86 -20.72
CA SER A 254 -12.96 10.40 -20.63
C SER A 254 -11.56 10.03 -20.12
N PRO A 255 -11.43 9.29 -19.00
CA PRO A 255 -10.17 9.16 -18.29
C PRO A 255 -9.03 8.72 -19.21
N ILE A 256 -7.85 9.29 -19.00
CA ILE A 256 -6.68 8.93 -19.80
C ILE A 256 -6.28 7.49 -19.46
N THR A 257 -6.26 6.65 -20.49
CA THR A 257 -5.57 5.36 -20.53
C THR A 257 -4.35 5.52 -21.42
N LEU A 258 -3.18 5.65 -20.81
CA LEU A 258 -1.90 5.84 -21.48
C LEU A 258 -1.03 4.58 -21.35
N GLY A 259 -0.19 4.28 -22.34
CA GLY A 259 0.84 3.26 -22.15
C GLY A 259 2.14 3.64 -22.85
N TYR A 260 3.26 3.18 -22.29
CA TYR A 260 4.58 3.36 -22.86
C TYR A 260 4.89 2.24 -23.86
N PHE A 261 5.22 2.62 -25.09
CA PHE A 261 5.75 1.73 -26.12
C PHE A 261 7.25 2.02 -26.25
N THR A 262 8.10 1.01 -25.99
CA THR A 262 9.54 1.18 -26.03
C THR A 262 10.14 0.88 -27.41
N GLU A 263 10.99 1.80 -27.86
CA GLU A 263 11.68 1.82 -29.15
C GLU A 263 12.42 0.52 -29.41
N TRP A 264 13.18 0.05 -28.41
CA TRP A 264 13.94 -1.21 -28.43
C TRP A 264 13.07 -2.47 -28.24
N GLY A 265 11.78 -2.32 -27.92
CA GLY A 265 10.85 -3.45 -27.70
C GLY A 265 10.71 -4.37 -28.92
N ILE A 266 10.98 -3.84 -30.12
CA ILE A 266 10.94 -4.57 -31.39
C ILE A 266 12.10 -5.55 -31.62
N TYR A 267 13.09 -5.58 -30.72
CA TYR A 267 14.25 -6.46 -30.76
C TYR A 267 14.07 -7.66 -29.82
N ASP A 268 14.80 -7.73 -28.71
CA ASP A 268 14.84 -8.90 -27.81
C ASP A 268 13.51 -9.20 -27.08
N LYS A 269 12.58 -8.24 -27.04
CA LYS A 269 11.22 -8.43 -26.54
C LYS A 269 10.21 -8.92 -27.59
N ASP A 270 10.59 -8.86 -28.88
CA ASP A 270 9.78 -9.19 -30.05
C ASP A 270 8.35 -8.63 -29.96
N TYR A 271 8.25 -7.33 -29.65
CA TYR A 271 6.98 -6.63 -29.44
C TYR A 271 6.87 -5.45 -30.40
N GLN A 272 5.97 -5.54 -31.37
CA GLN A 272 5.76 -4.52 -32.39
C GLN A 272 4.50 -3.68 -32.11
N VAL A 273 4.36 -2.53 -32.77
CA VAL A 273 3.16 -1.66 -32.65
C VAL A 273 1.88 -2.43 -33.02
N ARG A 274 1.99 -3.44 -33.90
CA ARG A 274 0.92 -4.38 -34.25
C ARG A 274 0.35 -5.13 -33.03
N ASP A 275 1.15 -5.37 -32.00
CA ASP A 275 0.69 -6.11 -30.81
C ASP A 275 -0.30 -5.32 -29.95
N LEU A 276 -0.34 -4.00 -30.09
CA LEU A 276 -1.41 -3.17 -29.55
C LEU A 276 -2.77 -3.52 -30.19
N VAL A 277 -2.77 -3.91 -31.48
CA VAL A 277 -3.98 -4.33 -32.21
C VAL A 277 -4.33 -5.78 -31.89
N THR A 278 -3.37 -6.72 -31.96
CA THR A 278 -3.63 -8.16 -31.76
C THR A 278 -4.04 -8.49 -30.32
N SER A 279 -3.49 -7.79 -29.32
CA SER A 279 -3.95 -7.87 -27.92
C SER A 279 -5.33 -7.24 -27.70
N GLY A 280 -5.82 -6.42 -28.64
CA GLY A 280 -7.03 -5.62 -28.50
C GLY A 280 -6.86 -4.41 -27.58
N SER A 281 -5.63 -3.95 -27.34
CA SER A 281 -5.32 -2.77 -26.53
C SER A 281 -5.61 -1.47 -27.27
N ALA A 282 -5.46 -1.41 -28.59
CA ALA A 282 -5.67 -0.20 -29.41
C ALA A 282 -7.05 0.47 -29.23
N GLU A 283 -8.12 -0.33 -29.20
CA GLU A 283 -9.49 0.11 -28.88
C GLU A 283 -9.63 0.74 -27.48
N LYS A 284 -8.69 0.43 -26.59
CA LYS A 284 -8.67 0.87 -25.19
C LYS A 284 -7.71 2.03 -24.92
N ILE A 285 -6.76 2.28 -25.82
CA ILE A 285 -5.75 3.33 -25.68
C ILE A 285 -6.38 4.69 -25.96
N THR A 286 -6.06 5.68 -25.13
CA THR A 286 -6.25 7.09 -25.48
C THR A 286 -4.95 7.75 -25.90
N HIS A 287 -3.84 7.40 -25.23
CA HIS A 287 -2.53 8.00 -25.44
C HIS A 287 -1.43 6.93 -25.46
N ILE A 288 -0.40 7.13 -26.29
CA ILE A 288 0.84 6.35 -26.28
C ILE A 288 1.98 7.31 -26.00
N ASN A 289 2.86 6.95 -25.06
CA ASN A 289 4.16 7.58 -24.96
C ASN A 289 5.18 6.69 -25.68
N TYR A 290 5.81 7.22 -26.72
CA TYR A 290 6.89 6.54 -27.41
C TYR A 290 8.21 6.79 -26.66
N ALA A 291 8.75 5.74 -26.05
CA ALA A 291 9.94 5.79 -25.19
C ALA A 291 11.17 5.23 -25.93
N PHE A 292 12.27 5.95 -26.11
CA PHE A 292 12.50 7.34 -25.73
C PHE A 292 13.21 8.09 -26.87
N GLY A 293 13.17 9.41 -26.81
CA GLY A 293 14.23 10.24 -27.36
C GLY A 293 15.27 10.57 -26.27
N ASP A 294 16.49 10.85 -26.68
CA ASP A 294 17.60 11.17 -25.78
C ASP A 294 17.72 12.70 -25.61
N VAL A 295 18.35 13.14 -24.52
CA VAL A 295 18.67 14.54 -24.24
C VAL A 295 20.18 14.69 -24.28
N GLN A 296 20.71 15.28 -25.35
CA GLN A 296 22.16 15.45 -25.57
C GLN A 296 22.48 16.91 -25.91
N ASP A 297 23.60 17.43 -25.38
CA ASP A 297 24.10 18.79 -25.66
C ASP A 297 23.03 19.91 -25.56
N GLY A 298 22.14 19.79 -24.57
CA GLY A 298 21.04 20.73 -24.34
C GLY A 298 19.92 20.66 -25.40
N LYS A 299 19.75 19.52 -26.08
CA LYS A 299 18.75 19.30 -27.13
C LYS A 299 18.06 17.96 -27.01
N CYS A 300 16.84 17.87 -27.54
CA CYS A 300 16.22 16.59 -27.86
C CYS A 300 16.87 15.98 -29.11
N VAL A 301 17.17 14.68 -29.07
CA VAL A 301 17.65 13.90 -30.22
C VAL A 301 16.92 12.55 -30.30
N ALA A 302 16.84 11.96 -31.49
CA ALA A 302 16.33 10.60 -31.63
C ALA A 302 17.33 9.59 -31.04
N GLY A 303 16.82 8.54 -30.39
CA GLY A 303 17.61 7.45 -29.81
C GLY A 303 18.12 6.49 -30.89
N ASP A 304 17.52 5.31 -30.97
CA ASP A 304 17.76 4.37 -32.05
C ASP A 304 16.97 4.74 -33.31
N THR A 305 17.63 5.46 -34.21
CA THR A 305 17.06 5.86 -35.51
C THR A 305 16.63 4.69 -36.40
N GLU A 306 17.22 3.49 -36.23
CA GLU A 306 16.80 2.30 -36.99
C GLU A 306 15.45 1.82 -36.47
N ALA A 307 15.29 1.63 -35.16
CA ALA A 307 14.01 1.29 -34.56
C ALA A 307 12.94 2.38 -34.79
N ALA A 308 13.29 3.65 -34.62
CA ALA A 308 12.37 4.78 -34.78
C ALA A 308 11.81 4.88 -36.20
N TYR A 309 12.69 4.94 -37.22
CA TYR A 309 12.27 5.26 -38.59
C TYR A 309 13.07 4.58 -39.72
N GLY A 310 13.97 3.63 -39.43
CA GLY A 310 14.79 2.92 -40.42
C GLY A 310 14.32 1.50 -40.77
N LYS A 311 13.94 0.69 -39.78
CA LYS A 311 13.60 -0.74 -39.95
C LYS A 311 12.42 -0.91 -40.90
N VAL A 312 12.61 -1.67 -41.97
CA VAL A 312 11.53 -2.10 -42.87
C VAL A 312 10.76 -3.26 -42.22
N PHE A 313 9.45 -3.08 -41.97
CA PHE A 313 8.59 -4.11 -41.38
C PHE A 313 7.99 -5.04 -42.46
N THR A 314 7.90 -6.34 -42.18
CA THR A 314 7.19 -7.30 -43.06
C THR A 314 5.66 -7.17 -42.94
N ALA A 315 4.91 -7.91 -43.75
CA ALA A 315 3.45 -7.93 -43.68
C ALA A 315 2.94 -8.54 -42.36
N GLU A 316 3.72 -9.44 -41.76
CA GLU A 316 3.42 -10.11 -40.50
C GLU A 316 3.67 -9.18 -39.29
N GLU A 317 4.71 -8.34 -39.35
CA GLU A 317 5.05 -7.37 -38.30
C GLU A 317 4.23 -6.06 -38.40
N ALA A 318 3.79 -5.67 -39.59
CA ALA A 318 3.14 -4.38 -39.83
C ALA A 318 1.71 -4.30 -39.30
N VAL A 319 1.32 -3.14 -38.77
CA VAL A 319 0.00 -2.91 -38.14
C VAL A 319 -1.16 -3.25 -39.09
N ASP A 320 -1.13 -2.71 -40.30
CA ASP A 320 -2.15 -2.90 -41.35
C ASP A 320 -2.06 -4.24 -42.10
N GLY A 321 -1.09 -5.09 -41.75
CA GLY A 321 -0.82 -6.34 -42.48
C GLY A 321 -0.16 -6.13 -43.84
N VAL A 322 0.36 -4.94 -44.14
CA VAL A 322 1.01 -4.60 -45.42
C VAL A 322 2.48 -4.30 -45.18
N ALA A 323 3.35 -5.11 -45.79
CA ALA A 323 4.79 -4.92 -45.71
C ALA A 323 5.20 -3.51 -46.18
N ASP A 324 6.16 -2.91 -45.46
CA ASP A 324 6.68 -1.60 -45.80
C ASP A 324 7.47 -1.66 -47.13
N ARG A 325 7.28 -0.64 -47.98
CA ARG A 325 8.02 -0.53 -49.24
C ARG A 325 9.41 0.03 -48.98
N ALA A 326 10.44 -0.57 -49.57
CA ALA A 326 11.82 -0.10 -49.45
C ALA A 326 12.05 1.35 -49.92
N ASP A 327 11.16 1.92 -50.75
CA ASP A 327 11.27 3.28 -51.31
C ASP A 327 10.29 4.30 -50.69
N GLN A 328 9.55 3.95 -49.63
CA GLN A 328 8.70 4.91 -48.93
C GLN A 328 9.53 5.83 -48.01
N PRO A 329 9.05 7.05 -47.69
CA PRO A 329 9.87 8.07 -46.99
C PRO A 329 9.98 7.90 -45.47
N LEU A 330 9.27 6.93 -44.87
CA LEU A 330 9.31 6.65 -43.43
C LEU A 330 9.12 5.15 -43.18
N HIS A 331 9.96 4.58 -42.33
CA HIS A 331 9.89 3.19 -41.89
C HIS A 331 9.78 3.14 -40.36
N GLY A 332 10.22 2.05 -39.74
CA GLY A 332 10.34 1.90 -38.30
C GLY A 332 9.02 2.00 -37.54
N ASN A 333 9.15 2.14 -36.23
CA ASN A 333 8.04 2.34 -35.31
C ASN A 333 7.17 3.56 -35.68
N PHE A 334 7.75 4.64 -36.21
CA PHE A 334 6.99 5.85 -36.55
C PHE A 334 6.00 5.58 -37.70
N ASN A 335 6.40 4.81 -38.72
CA ASN A 335 5.48 4.40 -39.77
C ASN A 335 4.40 3.44 -39.26
N GLN A 336 4.73 2.55 -38.32
CA GLN A 336 3.72 1.68 -37.72
C GLN A 336 2.75 2.45 -36.80
N LEU A 337 3.21 3.48 -36.08
CA LEU A 337 2.36 4.38 -35.30
C LEU A 337 1.46 5.23 -36.21
N ARG A 338 1.95 5.69 -37.37
CA ARG A 338 1.12 6.32 -38.41
C ARG A 338 0.00 5.38 -38.87
N LYS A 339 0.32 4.12 -39.17
CA LYS A 339 -0.67 3.09 -39.53
C LYS A 339 -1.68 2.84 -38.41
N LEU A 340 -1.21 2.78 -37.15
CA LEU A 340 -2.08 2.64 -35.97
C LEU A 340 -3.06 3.82 -35.83
N LYS A 341 -2.60 5.07 -36.00
CA LYS A 341 -3.49 6.25 -35.99
C LYS A 341 -4.48 6.27 -37.16
N ALA A 342 -4.14 5.66 -38.30
CA ALA A 342 -5.06 5.54 -39.44
C ALA A 342 -6.19 4.53 -39.17
N GLU A 343 -5.92 3.45 -38.43
CA GLU A 343 -6.92 2.45 -38.02
C GLU A 343 -7.71 2.90 -36.77
N PHE A 344 -7.02 3.54 -35.81
CA PHE A 344 -7.55 3.99 -34.51
C PHE A 344 -7.35 5.50 -34.32
N PRO A 345 -8.10 6.37 -35.04
CA PRO A 345 -7.88 7.82 -35.07
C PRO A 345 -8.21 8.57 -33.77
N HIS A 346 -8.68 7.87 -32.74
CA HIS A 346 -8.81 8.41 -31.38
C HIS A 346 -7.52 8.38 -30.59
N ILE A 347 -6.53 7.56 -30.98
CA ILE A 347 -5.24 7.45 -30.30
C ILE A 347 -4.41 8.71 -30.55
N LYS A 348 -3.81 9.20 -29.47
CA LYS A 348 -2.82 10.27 -29.46
C LYS A 348 -1.44 9.73 -29.12
N VAL A 349 -0.39 10.28 -29.73
CA VAL A 349 0.98 9.80 -29.49
C VAL A 349 1.85 10.97 -29.06
N LEU A 350 2.52 10.84 -27.92
CA LEU A 350 3.55 11.78 -27.47
C LEU A 350 4.91 11.09 -27.62
N TRP A 351 5.93 11.83 -28.05
CA TRP A 351 7.31 11.34 -27.96
C TRP A 351 7.83 11.65 -26.55
N SER A 352 8.27 10.63 -25.82
CA SER A 352 8.84 10.77 -24.47
C SER A 352 10.35 10.97 -24.56
N PHE A 353 10.91 12.00 -23.91
CA PHE A 353 12.36 12.23 -23.87
C PHE A 353 12.92 12.03 -22.47
N GLY A 354 14.06 11.35 -22.37
CA GLY A 354 14.74 11.04 -21.11
C GLY A 354 14.50 9.60 -20.64
N GLY A 355 13.87 9.44 -19.48
CA GLY A 355 13.85 8.19 -18.72
C GLY A 355 15.20 7.91 -18.06
N TRP A 356 15.29 6.78 -17.36
CA TRP A 356 16.41 6.44 -16.47
C TRP A 356 17.81 6.62 -17.06
N SER A 357 18.03 6.18 -18.30
CA SER A 357 19.35 6.17 -18.95
C SER A 357 19.74 7.50 -19.59
N TRP A 358 18.76 8.32 -20.02
CA TRP A 358 19.00 9.52 -20.83
C TRP A 358 18.65 10.83 -20.10
N SER A 359 18.21 10.75 -18.84
CA SER A 359 17.95 11.94 -18.01
C SER A 359 19.19 12.77 -17.68
N GLY A 360 20.41 12.24 -17.86
CA GLY A 360 21.66 12.95 -17.56
C GLY A 360 21.89 14.23 -18.36
N GLY A 361 21.21 14.41 -19.50
CA GLY A 361 21.31 15.62 -20.32
C GLY A 361 20.45 16.80 -19.84
N PHE A 362 19.45 16.59 -18.98
CA PHE A 362 18.53 17.66 -18.59
C PHE A 362 19.22 18.79 -17.81
N GLY A 363 20.27 18.49 -17.03
CA GLY A 363 21.08 19.50 -16.34
C GLY A 363 21.84 20.44 -17.28
N GLU A 364 22.09 20.05 -18.53
CA GLU A 364 22.56 20.97 -19.59
C GLU A 364 21.37 21.70 -20.23
N ALA A 365 20.31 20.96 -20.59
CA ALA A 365 19.11 21.51 -21.22
C ALA A 365 18.48 22.67 -20.43
N VAL A 366 18.48 22.59 -19.10
CA VAL A 366 17.84 23.60 -18.25
C VAL A 366 18.64 24.91 -18.12
N LYS A 367 19.86 24.98 -18.69
CA LYS A 367 20.65 26.22 -18.80
C LYS A 367 20.10 27.17 -19.87
N ASP A 368 19.46 26.63 -20.91
CA ASP A 368 18.65 27.38 -21.87
C ASP A 368 17.38 26.59 -22.23
N PRO A 369 16.34 26.65 -21.35
CA PRO A 369 15.09 25.91 -21.58
C PRO A 369 14.37 26.30 -22.87
N ALA A 370 14.59 27.53 -23.39
CA ALA A 370 13.97 27.99 -24.61
C ALA A 370 14.64 27.38 -25.84
N ALA A 371 15.96 27.30 -25.87
CA ALA A 371 16.71 26.61 -26.93
C ALA A 371 16.44 25.10 -26.92
N PHE A 372 16.39 24.48 -25.74
CA PHE A 372 16.01 23.07 -25.60
C PHE A 372 14.59 22.83 -26.14
N ALA A 373 13.58 23.58 -25.67
CA ALA A 373 12.20 23.44 -26.10
C ALA A 373 12.02 23.61 -27.62
N ALA A 374 12.73 24.57 -28.23
CA ALA A 374 12.75 24.75 -29.68
C ALA A 374 13.35 23.51 -30.40
N SER A 375 14.45 22.95 -29.91
CA SER A 375 15.05 21.75 -30.50
C SER A 375 14.13 20.52 -30.43
N CYS A 376 13.37 20.39 -29.35
CA CYS A 376 12.39 19.32 -29.17
C CYS A 376 11.20 19.49 -30.11
N HIS A 377 10.68 20.71 -30.24
CA HIS A 377 9.62 21.03 -31.20
C HIS A 377 10.07 20.75 -32.64
N ASP A 378 11.24 21.23 -33.05
CA ASP A 378 11.79 21.03 -34.40
C ASP A 378 12.00 19.54 -34.75
N LEU A 379 12.30 18.70 -33.77
CA LEU A 379 12.45 17.25 -33.95
C LEU A 379 11.11 16.51 -34.01
N VAL A 380 10.16 16.85 -33.13
CA VAL A 380 8.82 16.24 -33.10
C VAL A 380 8.02 16.60 -34.36
N GLU A 381 8.11 17.86 -34.80
CA GLU A 381 7.44 18.40 -35.99
C GLU A 381 8.26 18.26 -37.30
N ASP A 382 9.24 17.35 -37.36
CA ASP A 382 9.95 17.06 -38.62
C ASP A 382 8.94 16.63 -39.70
N PRO A 383 8.93 17.25 -40.90
CA PRO A 383 7.94 16.96 -41.95
C PRO A 383 7.87 15.50 -42.42
N ARG A 384 8.83 14.64 -42.06
CA ARG A 384 8.79 13.19 -42.31
C ARG A 384 7.78 12.45 -41.43
N TRP A 385 7.47 12.97 -40.24
CA TRP A 385 6.64 12.30 -39.22
C TRP A 385 5.78 13.22 -38.34
N ALA A 386 5.68 14.53 -38.64
CA ALA A 386 4.83 15.47 -37.89
C ALA A 386 3.35 15.02 -37.71
N ASP A 387 2.82 14.16 -38.58
CA ASP A 387 1.47 13.58 -38.44
C ASP A 387 1.39 12.42 -37.41
N VAL A 388 2.53 11.85 -37.01
CA VAL A 388 2.65 10.74 -36.05
C VAL A 388 2.40 11.24 -34.63
N PHE A 389 3.01 12.35 -34.24
CA PHE A 389 2.93 12.88 -32.88
C PHE A 389 1.77 13.88 -32.72
N ASP A 390 1.33 14.05 -31.48
CA ASP A 390 0.32 15.01 -31.04
C ASP A 390 0.84 15.84 -29.85
N GLY A 391 2.14 15.75 -29.56
CA GLY A 391 2.78 16.35 -28.39
C GLY A 391 4.05 15.64 -27.91
N ILE A 392 4.47 16.00 -26.69
CA ILE A 392 5.74 15.58 -26.07
C ILE A 392 5.55 15.24 -24.58
N ASP A 393 6.28 14.24 -24.11
CA ASP A 393 6.43 13.92 -22.69
C ASP A 393 7.90 14.13 -22.28
N LEU A 394 8.14 14.75 -21.13
CA LEU A 394 9.49 14.84 -20.57
C LEU A 394 9.60 13.98 -19.32
N ASP A 395 10.42 12.94 -19.40
CA ASP A 395 10.69 12.00 -18.31
C ASP A 395 12.07 12.32 -17.72
N TRP A 396 12.11 13.34 -16.87
CA TRP A 396 13.34 13.77 -16.20
C TRP A 396 13.48 13.04 -14.86
N GLU A 397 14.45 12.13 -14.80
CA GLU A 397 14.80 11.32 -13.64
C GLU A 397 16.14 11.72 -12.99
N TYR A 398 16.19 12.69 -12.07
CA TYR A 398 15.10 13.54 -11.55
C TYR A 398 15.60 14.97 -11.28
N PRO A 399 14.77 16.00 -11.48
CA PRO A 399 15.17 17.39 -11.24
C PRO A 399 15.56 17.64 -9.78
N GLY A 400 16.76 18.18 -9.56
CA GLY A 400 17.32 18.49 -8.24
C GLY A 400 17.60 17.27 -7.34
N ALA A 401 17.66 16.06 -7.91
CA ALA A 401 17.88 14.81 -7.17
C ALA A 401 18.72 13.79 -7.96
N CYS A 402 19.05 12.66 -7.33
CA CYS A 402 19.73 11.56 -7.99
C CYS A 402 18.75 10.55 -8.60
N GLY A 403 18.88 10.32 -9.91
CA GLY A 403 18.47 9.12 -10.62
C GLY A 403 19.70 8.24 -10.90
N LEU A 404 19.90 7.82 -12.16
CA LEU A 404 21.16 7.19 -12.60
C LEU A 404 22.36 8.14 -12.48
N THR A 405 22.12 9.44 -12.70
CA THR A 405 23.05 10.52 -12.41
C THR A 405 22.40 11.50 -11.43
N CYS A 406 23.21 12.29 -10.73
CA CYS A 406 22.70 13.32 -9.82
C CYS A 406 22.58 14.66 -10.54
N ASP A 407 21.41 15.27 -10.40
CA ASP A 407 21.10 16.62 -10.87
C ASP A 407 21.07 17.61 -9.69
N ASP A 408 21.60 18.82 -9.90
CA ASP A 408 21.66 19.90 -8.92
C ASP A 408 20.86 21.15 -9.33
N SER A 409 19.92 20.99 -10.26
CA SER A 409 19.06 22.08 -10.75
C SER A 409 18.25 22.71 -9.60
N PRO A 410 18.03 24.04 -9.64
CA PRO A 410 17.26 24.73 -8.60
C PRO A 410 15.79 24.31 -8.59
N HIS A 411 15.10 24.53 -7.48
CA HIS A 411 13.73 24.04 -7.28
C HIS A 411 12.73 24.54 -8.34
N GLU A 412 12.89 25.76 -8.84
CA GLU A 412 12.10 26.34 -9.92
C GLU A 412 12.38 25.76 -11.32
N ALA A 413 13.47 25.00 -11.50
CA ALA A 413 13.96 24.55 -12.81
C ALA A 413 12.92 23.76 -13.62
N LEU A 414 12.17 22.87 -12.97
CA LEU A 414 11.09 22.12 -13.62
C LEU A 414 9.97 23.04 -14.10
N ALA A 415 9.58 24.05 -13.32
CA ALA A 415 8.51 24.98 -13.69
C ALA A 415 8.94 25.91 -14.83
N ASP A 416 10.20 26.35 -14.83
CA ASP A 416 10.79 27.14 -15.91
C ASP A 416 10.96 26.33 -17.19
N MET A 417 11.36 25.06 -17.09
CA MET A 417 11.40 24.12 -18.22
C MET A 417 10.01 23.92 -18.82
N MET A 418 9.01 23.55 -18.02
CA MET A 418 7.64 23.32 -18.51
C MET A 418 7.02 24.60 -19.10
N ARG A 419 7.37 25.78 -18.58
CA ARG A 419 6.96 27.07 -19.18
C ARG A 419 7.54 27.25 -20.59
N ALA A 420 8.82 26.93 -20.79
CA ALA A 420 9.46 27.02 -22.10
C ALA A 420 8.90 25.99 -23.09
N MET A 421 8.72 24.74 -22.65
CA MET A 421 8.06 23.69 -23.43
C MET A 421 6.65 24.12 -23.88
N ARG A 422 5.82 24.62 -22.97
CA ARG A 422 4.47 25.11 -23.32
C ARG A 422 4.50 26.33 -24.25
N ALA A 423 5.54 27.15 -24.19
CA ALA A 423 5.69 28.28 -25.12
C ALA A 423 6.07 27.82 -26.54
N ALA A 424 6.83 26.73 -26.69
CA ALA A 424 7.16 26.14 -27.99
C ALA A 424 6.01 25.30 -28.57
N PHE A 425 5.44 24.38 -27.79
CA PHE A 425 4.40 23.43 -28.22
C PHE A 425 2.98 24.02 -28.19
N GLY A 426 2.78 25.24 -27.70
CA GLY A 426 1.50 25.95 -27.79
C GLY A 426 0.29 25.16 -27.22
N THR A 427 -0.57 24.66 -28.10
CA THR A 427 -1.78 23.90 -27.76
C THR A 427 -1.62 22.38 -27.80
N ASP A 428 -0.47 21.88 -28.25
CA ASP A 428 -0.21 20.45 -28.40
C ASP A 428 0.01 19.81 -27.03
N LEU A 429 -0.04 18.48 -26.96
CA LEU A 429 -0.02 17.79 -25.66
C LEU A 429 1.37 17.92 -25.03
N LEU A 430 1.41 18.34 -23.76
CA LEU A 430 2.64 18.39 -22.98
C LEU A 430 2.44 17.63 -21.68
N ALA A 431 3.07 16.46 -21.57
CA ALA A 431 3.10 15.67 -20.35
C ALA A 431 4.49 15.74 -19.70
N ALA A 432 4.58 15.26 -18.47
CA ALA A 432 5.86 14.87 -17.88
C ALA A 432 5.69 13.62 -17.02
N ALA A 433 6.64 12.69 -17.09
CA ALA A 433 6.77 11.64 -16.10
C ALA A 433 7.53 12.15 -14.88
N ILE A 434 7.08 11.73 -13.69
CA ILE A 434 7.62 12.23 -12.42
C ILE A 434 7.77 11.11 -11.40
N ALA A 435 8.74 11.28 -10.50
CA ALA A 435 9.02 10.39 -9.38
C ALA A 435 7.77 10.08 -8.54
N ALA A 436 7.75 8.89 -7.94
CA ALA A 436 6.85 8.59 -6.84
C ALA A 436 7.61 8.45 -5.53
N ASP A 437 7.52 9.49 -4.70
CA ASP A 437 8.21 9.55 -3.41
C ASP A 437 7.51 10.57 -2.49
N ALA A 438 6.92 10.12 -1.38
CA ALA A 438 6.37 11.01 -0.37
C ALA A 438 7.24 11.14 0.90
N SER A 439 8.46 10.60 0.89
CA SER A 439 9.44 10.79 1.96
C SER A 439 9.80 12.27 2.16
N GLU A 440 10.25 12.61 3.36
CA GLU A 440 10.54 14.00 3.74
C GLU A 440 11.96 14.37 3.29
N GLY A 441 12.08 15.41 2.45
CA GLY A 441 13.30 15.73 1.73
C GLY A 441 13.55 14.82 0.50
N GLY A 442 12.55 14.02 0.11
CA GLY A 442 12.59 13.09 -1.01
C GLY A 442 12.60 13.77 -2.38
N LYS A 443 12.55 13.00 -3.47
CA LYS A 443 12.60 13.49 -4.86
C LYS A 443 11.51 14.54 -5.14
N LEU A 444 10.29 14.33 -4.63
CA LEU A 444 9.18 15.27 -4.82
C LEU A 444 9.31 16.59 -4.01
N ASP A 445 10.28 16.71 -3.09
CA ASP A 445 10.59 17.97 -2.40
C ASP A 445 11.67 18.81 -3.13
N ARG A 446 12.19 18.32 -4.28
CA ARG A 446 13.34 18.95 -4.97
C ARG A 446 12.96 19.88 -6.11
N ALA A 447 11.73 19.84 -6.60
CA ALA A 447 11.28 20.65 -7.73
C ALA A 447 9.84 21.17 -7.55
N ASP A 448 9.53 22.30 -8.17
CA ASP A 448 8.22 22.94 -8.12
C ASP A 448 7.19 22.26 -9.03
N TYR A 449 6.76 21.05 -8.67
CA TYR A 449 5.70 20.32 -9.37
C TYR A 449 4.37 21.09 -9.38
N ALA A 450 4.08 21.90 -8.37
CA ALA A 450 2.84 22.69 -8.30
C ALA A 450 2.86 23.89 -9.25
N GLY A 451 3.99 24.59 -9.36
CA GLY A 451 4.22 25.65 -10.35
C GLY A 451 4.30 25.11 -11.77
N ALA A 452 4.97 23.97 -11.97
CA ALA A 452 5.05 23.29 -13.26
C ALA A 452 3.67 22.75 -13.74
N ALA A 453 2.80 22.33 -12.81
CA ALA A 453 1.46 21.80 -13.10
C ALA A 453 0.55 22.74 -13.91
N GLN A 454 0.85 24.04 -13.99
CA GLN A 454 0.05 24.97 -14.80
C GLN A 454 0.33 24.84 -16.31
N TYR A 455 1.50 24.31 -16.69
CA TYR A 455 1.97 24.24 -18.08
C TYR A 455 1.76 22.86 -18.73
N VAL A 456 1.95 21.77 -17.98
CA VAL A 456 1.65 20.41 -18.47
C VAL A 456 0.14 20.17 -18.55
N ASP A 457 -0.32 19.29 -19.43
CA ASP A 457 -1.70 18.78 -19.44
C ASP A 457 -1.93 17.81 -18.28
N TRP A 458 -0.99 16.90 -18.04
CA TRP A 458 -0.95 15.97 -16.90
C TRP A 458 0.47 15.54 -16.54
N TYR A 459 0.60 14.83 -15.42
CA TYR A 459 1.78 14.09 -14.98
C TYR A 459 1.54 12.58 -15.01
N ASN A 460 2.51 11.85 -15.55
CA ASN A 460 2.62 10.41 -15.42
C ASN A 460 3.35 10.11 -14.10
N VAL A 461 2.61 9.94 -13.01
CA VAL A 461 3.21 9.70 -11.68
C VAL A 461 3.65 8.23 -11.58
N MET A 462 4.95 7.98 -11.58
CA MET A 462 5.55 6.63 -11.62
C MET A 462 5.37 5.84 -10.33
N THR A 463 4.12 5.53 -9.96
CA THR A 463 3.72 4.94 -8.67
C THR A 463 3.99 3.43 -8.55
N TYR A 464 5.17 3.05 -8.99
CA TYR A 464 5.83 1.76 -8.90
C TYR A 464 7.26 2.00 -8.38
N ASP A 465 8.08 0.95 -8.31
CA ASP A 465 9.50 1.04 -7.95
C ASP A 465 9.84 1.67 -6.59
N TYR A 466 8.89 1.60 -5.65
CA TYR A 466 9.13 1.92 -4.25
C TYR A 466 10.16 1.00 -3.59
N PHE A 467 10.26 -0.25 -4.06
CA PHE A 467 11.14 -1.29 -3.52
C PHE A 467 11.65 -2.21 -4.63
N GLY A 468 12.88 -2.71 -4.50
CA GLY A 468 13.50 -3.59 -5.47
C GLY A 468 14.86 -4.10 -4.99
N ALA A 469 15.46 -4.99 -5.78
CA ALA A 469 16.68 -5.71 -5.41
C ALA A 469 17.96 -4.85 -5.29
N TRP A 470 17.89 -3.54 -5.51
CA TRP A 470 18.90 -2.59 -5.04
C TRP A 470 19.08 -2.61 -3.51
N ALA A 471 18.04 -3.00 -2.77
CA ALA A 471 18.14 -3.49 -1.40
C ALA A 471 18.33 -5.02 -1.44
N ALA A 472 19.56 -5.47 -1.72
CA ALA A 472 19.86 -6.87 -2.05
C ALA A 472 19.50 -7.85 -0.92
N GLU A 473 19.74 -7.47 0.34
CA GLU A 473 19.41 -8.24 1.54
C GLU A 473 17.92 -8.12 1.95
N GLY A 474 17.13 -7.36 1.19
CA GLY A 474 15.74 -7.02 1.51
C GLY A 474 15.62 -5.84 2.48
N PRO A 475 14.52 -5.76 3.26
CA PRO A 475 13.40 -6.70 3.28
C PRO A 475 12.58 -6.71 1.99
N THR A 476 11.99 -7.85 1.64
CA THR A 476 11.06 -7.96 0.51
C THR A 476 9.83 -7.08 0.71
N ALA A 477 9.44 -6.31 -0.31
CA ALA A 477 8.29 -5.40 -0.22
C ALA A 477 7.65 -5.16 -1.60
N PRO A 478 6.32 -4.90 -1.68
CA PRO A 478 5.63 -4.70 -2.95
C PRO A 478 6.01 -3.39 -3.64
N HIS A 479 6.69 -3.47 -4.79
CA HIS A 479 7.23 -2.28 -5.48
C HIS A 479 6.18 -1.25 -5.90
N SER A 480 4.90 -1.63 -6.04
CA SER A 480 3.82 -0.75 -6.51
C SER A 480 2.69 -0.55 -5.49
N ALA A 481 2.94 -0.74 -4.18
CA ALA A 481 1.92 -0.71 -3.13
C ALA A 481 1.01 0.54 -3.20
N LEU A 482 -0.30 0.34 -3.34
CA LEU A 482 -1.30 1.42 -3.34
C LEU A 482 -1.40 2.11 -1.98
N THR A 483 -1.43 1.34 -0.90
CA THR A 483 -1.66 1.81 0.48
C THR A 483 -0.65 1.26 1.48
N PRO A 484 -0.31 1.99 2.56
CA PRO A 484 0.59 1.50 3.59
C PRO A 484 0.01 0.28 4.32
N TYR A 485 0.86 -0.68 4.65
CA TYR A 485 0.51 -1.89 5.38
C TYR A 485 1.47 -2.13 6.57
N PRO A 486 1.08 -2.91 7.60
CA PRO A 486 1.96 -3.19 8.74
C PRO A 486 3.28 -3.85 8.30
N GLY A 487 4.42 -3.23 8.63
CA GLY A 487 5.74 -3.74 8.26
C GLY A 487 6.28 -3.24 6.92
N ILE A 488 5.59 -2.35 6.20
CA ILE A 488 6.16 -1.71 5.01
C ILE A 488 7.43 -0.90 5.36
N PRO A 489 8.53 -1.01 4.60
CA PRO A 489 9.72 -0.19 4.83
C PRO A 489 9.45 1.28 4.42
N GLY A 490 9.10 2.12 5.39
CA GLY A 490 8.75 3.52 5.15
C GLY A 490 7.31 3.68 4.63
N GLU A 491 6.38 4.03 5.53
CA GLU A 491 4.94 4.17 5.22
C GLU A 491 4.59 5.21 4.12
N ARG A 492 5.54 6.03 3.69
CA ARG A 492 5.33 7.05 2.65
C ARG A 492 5.64 6.56 1.23
N ASN A 493 6.20 5.37 1.07
CA ASN A 493 6.54 4.80 -0.24
C ASN A 493 5.36 3.99 -0.80
N THR A 494 4.24 4.68 -1.08
CA THR A 494 3.01 4.09 -1.62
C THR A 494 2.26 5.06 -2.53
N SER A 495 1.50 4.56 -3.51
CA SER A 495 0.80 5.38 -4.51
C SER A 495 -0.17 6.38 -3.87
N SER A 496 -0.87 5.98 -2.80
CA SER A 496 -1.76 6.88 -2.06
C SER A 496 -1.03 7.98 -1.31
N ALA A 497 0.16 7.72 -0.77
CA ALA A 497 0.98 8.74 -0.10
C ALA A 497 1.57 9.74 -1.13
N THR A 498 2.12 9.25 -2.23
CA THR A 498 2.66 10.06 -3.34
C THR A 498 1.61 11.03 -3.90
N ILE A 499 0.43 10.51 -4.27
CA ILE A 499 -0.67 11.32 -4.81
C ILE A 499 -1.21 12.29 -3.74
N ALA A 500 -1.23 11.90 -2.45
CA ALA A 500 -1.62 12.80 -1.37
C ALA A 500 -0.62 13.96 -1.20
N LYS A 501 0.69 13.71 -1.33
CA LYS A 501 1.74 14.74 -1.29
C LYS A 501 1.56 15.75 -2.42
N LEU A 502 1.56 15.30 -3.69
CA LEU A 502 1.40 16.18 -4.86
C LEU A 502 0.16 17.08 -4.75
N ARG A 503 -0.97 16.54 -4.24
CA ARG A 503 -2.20 17.30 -4.00
C ARG A 503 -2.13 18.26 -2.81
N ALA A 504 -1.34 17.97 -1.78
CA ALA A 504 -1.08 18.88 -0.67
C ALA A 504 -0.21 20.06 -1.11
N ASP A 505 0.79 19.79 -1.95
CA ASP A 505 1.71 20.78 -2.51
C ASP A 505 1.01 21.67 -3.56
N GLY A 506 -0.06 21.19 -4.19
CA GLY A 506 -1.03 22.01 -4.93
C GLY A 506 -1.41 21.50 -6.32
N VAL A 507 -0.87 20.36 -6.76
CA VAL A 507 -1.15 19.78 -8.08
C VAL A 507 -2.63 19.35 -8.16
N PRO A 508 -3.40 19.77 -9.20
CA PRO A 508 -4.78 19.35 -9.39
C PRO A 508 -4.88 17.83 -9.57
N ALA A 509 -5.86 17.19 -8.93
CA ALA A 509 -6.03 15.73 -9.00
C ALA A 509 -6.29 15.27 -10.45
N GLU A 510 -7.06 16.05 -11.21
CA GLU A 510 -7.36 15.82 -12.62
C GLU A 510 -6.13 15.86 -13.56
N LYS A 511 -4.97 16.33 -13.06
CA LYS A 511 -3.68 16.32 -13.78
C LYS A 511 -2.74 15.19 -13.35
N LEU A 512 -3.16 14.30 -12.46
CA LEU A 512 -2.33 13.18 -12.01
C LEU A 512 -2.83 11.89 -12.66
N LEU A 513 -1.95 11.15 -13.35
CA LEU A 513 -2.20 9.78 -13.79
C LEU A 513 -1.51 8.80 -12.86
N LEU A 514 -2.21 7.73 -12.46
CA LEU A 514 -1.66 6.67 -11.62
C LEU A 514 -0.83 5.69 -12.46
N GLY A 515 0.43 5.45 -12.10
CA GLY A 515 1.30 4.50 -12.80
C GLY A 515 1.09 3.05 -12.37
N ILE A 516 1.01 2.16 -13.36
CA ILE A 516 0.95 0.70 -13.23
C ILE A 516 2.18 0.08 -13.91
N GLY A 517 2.86 -0.83 -13.22
CA GLY A 517 3.96 -1.60 -13.78
C GLY A 517 3.48 -2.92 -14.39
N ALA A 518 3.75 -3.15 -15.67
CA ALA A 518 3.55 -4.42 -16.38
C ALA A 518 4.70 -5.41 -16.16
N TYR A 519 5.29 -5.37 -14.98
CA TYR A 519 6.46 -6.12 -14.56
C TYR A 519 6.40 -6.27 -13.03
N GLY A 520 7.24 -7.15 -12.49
CA GLY A 520 7.45 -7.26 -11.06
C GLY A 520 8.90 -7.00 -10.67
N ARG A 521 9.10 -6.68 -9.40
CA ARG A 521 10.43 -6.69 -8.77
C ARG A 521 10.57 -7.84 -7.79
N GLY A 522 11.76 -8.44 -7.74
CA GLY A 522 11.96 -9.70 -7.05
C GLY A 522 13.35 -9.95 -6.48
N TRP A 523 13.37 -10.80 -5.47
CA TRP A 523 14.54 -11.18 -4.67
C TRP A 523 14.65 -12.70 -4.60
N THR A 524 15.86 -13.22 -4.43
CA THR A 524 16.12 -14.65 -4.22
C THR A 524 16.70 -14.95 -2.84
N GLY A 525 16.73 -16.23 -2.46
CA GLY A 525 17.15 -16.70 -1.14
C GLY A 525 16.27 -16.19 0.01
N VAL A 526 14.97 -15.98 -0.23
CA VAL A 526 14.12 -15.31 0.76
C VAL A 526 13.78 -16.15 1.99
N THR A 527 13.65 -15.51 3.15
CA THR A 527 13.37 -16.21 4.42
C THR A 527 11.90 -16.49 4.71
N GLN A 528 10.96 -15.78 4.07
CA GLN A 528 9.52 -15.93 4.29
C GLN A 528 8.68 -15.58 3.05
N ASP A 529 7.42 -16.00 3.06
CA ASP A 529 6.50 -15.89 1.92
C ASP A 529 5.79 -14.53 1.90
N ALA A 530 5.41 -14.01 3.08
CA ALA A 530 4.87 -12.67 3.23
C ALA A 530 5.98 -11.61 3.09
N PRO A 531 5.66 -10.35 2.68
CA PRO A 531 6.64 -9.27 2.68
C PRO A 531 7.26 -9.03 4.07
N GLY A 532 8.46 -8.49 4.08
CA GLY A 532 9.27 -8.24 5.28
C GLY A 532 10.44 -9.21 5.47
N GLY A 533 10.57 -10.23 4.61
CA GLY A 533 11.64 -11.22 4.69
C GLY A 533 12.98 -10.70 4.19
N THR A 534 14.07 -11.17 4.78
CA THR A 534 15.42 -10.96 4.23
C THR A 534 15.61 -11.77 2.94
N ALA A 535 16.56 -11.35 2.12
CA ALA A 535 16.97 -11.98 0.86
C ALA A 535 18.50 -12.14 0.79
N THR A 536 18.99 -12.77 -0.28
CA THR A 536 20.44 -12.87 -0.58
C THR A 536 20.86 -12.17 -1.88
N GLY A 537 19.90 -11.59 -2.62
CA GLY A 537 20.15 -10.86 -3.85
C GLY A 537 18.92 -10.75 -4.76
N PRO A 538 19.08 -10.20 -5.99
CA PRO A 538 18.03 -10.16 -7.01
C PRO A 538 17.61 -11.57 -7.47
N ALA A 539 16.32 -11.74 -7.74
CA ALA A 539 15.81 -12.93 -8.44
C ALA A 539 16.17 -12.94 -9.93
N ALA A 540 16.18 -14.11 -10.56
CA ALA A 540 16.52 -14.25 -11.97
C ALA A 540 15.34 -13.81 -12.87
N GLY A 541 15.51 -12.66 -13.52
CA GLY A 541 14.63 -12.13 -14.57
C GLY A 541 15.13 -12.40 -15.98
N THR A 542 14.26 -12.25 -16.99
CA THR A 542 14.60 -12.54 -18.40
C THR A 542 15.61 -11.55 -18.98
N TYR A 543 15.46 -10.27 -18.67
CA TYR A 543 16.24 -9.17 -19.26
C TYR A 543 17.15 -8.44 -18.23
N GLU A 544 16.71 -8.35 -16.97
CA GLU A 544 17.43 -7.67 -15.88
C GLU A 544 17.27 -8.49 -14.59
N ALA A 545 18.32 -8.56 -13.76
CA ALA A 545 18.23 -9.25 -12.47
C ALA A 545 17.34 -8.47 -11.49
N GLY A 546 16.35 -9.14 -10.90
CA GLY A 546 15.39 -8.55 -9.97
C GLY A 546 14.21 -7.83 -10.63
N ASN A 547 14.04 -7.97 -11.95
CA ASN A 547 12.94 -7.43 -12.75
C ASN A 547 12.43 -8.50 -13.72
N GLU A 548 11.12 -8.71 -13.85
CA GLU A 548 10.54 -9.69 -14.76
C GLU A 548 9.18 -9.22 -15.28
N ASP A 549 8.92 -9.39 -16.58
CA ASP A 549 7.66 -8.97 -17.21
C ASP A 549 6.44 -9.69 -16.58
N TYR A 550 5.31 -8.99 -16.48
CA TYR A 550 4.06 -9.58 -15.94
C TYR A 550 3.62 -10.81 -16.75
N ARG A 551 3.74 -10.78 -18.08
CA ARG A 551 3.44 -11.92 -18.97
C ARG A 551 4.20 -13.20 -18.60
N VAL A 552 5.40 -13.07 -18.03
CA VAL A 552 6.19 -14.21 -17.53
C VAL A 552 5.79 -14.57 -16.11
N LEU A 553 5.68 -13.59 -15.21
CA LEU A 553 5.35 -13.83 -13.79
C LEU A 553 3.98 -14.45 -13.57
N ALA A 554 2.97 -14.08 -14.38
CA ALA A 554 1.62 -14.62 -14.32
C ALA A 554 1.58 -16.16 -14.53
N GLU A 555 2.55 -16.72 -15.26
CA GLU A 555 2.68 -18.18 -15.48
C GLU A 555 3.77 -18.80 -14.58
N LYS A 556 4.95 -18.18 -14.49
CA LYS A 556 6.15 -18.68 -13.78
C LYS A 556 6.00 -18.63 -12.26
N CYS A 557 5.35 -17.60 -11.72
CA CYS A 557 5.26 -17.34 -10.28
C CYS A 557 3.90 -16.72 -9.91
N PRO A 558 2.76 -17.44 -10.07
CA PRO A 558 1.43 -16.89 -9.85
C PRO A 558 1.23 -16.35 -8.43
N ALA A 559 0.47 -15.27 -8.29
CA ALA A 559 0.23 -14.58 -7.03
C ALA A 559 -0.31 -15.52 -5.93
N THR A 560 0.36 -15.55 -4.78
CA THR A 560 -0.05 -16.33 -3.60
C THR A 560 -0.67 -15.46 -2.51
N GLY A 561 -0.54 -14.14 -2.60
CA GLY A 561 -1.19 -13.19 -1.70
C GLY A 561 -1.26 -11.77 -2.27
N THR A 562 -2.00 -10.92 -1.58
CA THR A 562 -2.08 -9.47 -1.86
C THR A 562 -1.89 -8.68 -0.56
N VAL A 563 -1.23 -7.53 -0.65
CA VAL A 563 -0.94 -6.66 0.50
C VAL A 563 -0.73 -5.23 0.02
N GLY A 564 -1.24 -4.26 0.77
CA GLY A 564 -1.19 -2.84 0.37
C GLY A 564 -1.89 -2.50 -0.95
N GLY A 565 -2.66 -3.42 -1.54
CA GLY A 565 -3.27 -3.25 -2.87
C GLY A 565 -2.39 -3.67 -4.06
N THR A 566 -1.34 -4.45 -3.83
CA THR A 566 -0.48 -5.08 -4.86
C THR A 566 -0.34 -6.58 -4.57
N ALA A 567 -0.05 -7.40 -5.58
CA ALA A 567 0.14 -8.83 -5.43
C ALA A 567 1.59 -9.20 -5.08
N TYR A 568 1.76 -10.37 -4.47
CA TYR A 568 3.06 -11.00 -4.30
C TYR A 568 2.97 -12.51 -4.44
N ALA A 569 4.10 -13.13 -4.74
CA ALA A 569 4.28 -14.56 -4.87
C ALA A 569 5.65 -14.97 -4.31
N ARG A 570 5.72 -16.20 -3.79
CA ARG A 570 7.00 -16.90 -3.57
C ARG A 570 6.97 -18.20 -4.38
N CYS A 571 8.00 -18.41 -5.20
CA CYS A 571 8.18 -19.59 -6.03
C CYS A 571 9.56 -20.19 -5.75
N GLY A 572 9.61 -21.11 -4.78
CA GLY A 572 10.88 -21.69 -4.30
C GLY A 572 11.67 -20.68 -3.47
N GLU A 573 12.89 -20.36 -3.93
CA GLU A 573 13.76 -19.37 -3.27
C GLU A 573 13.49 -17.92 -3.72
N ASP A 574 12.76 -17.75 -4.84
CA ASP A 574 12.42 -16.45 -5.40
C ASP A 574 11.12 -15.89 -4.81
N TRP A 575 11.10 -14.57 -4.62
CA TRP A 575 9.94 -13.78 -4.23
C TRP A 575 9.74 -12.64 -5.22
N TRP A 576 8.50 -12.43 -5.65
CA TRP A 576 8.14 -11.41 -6.62
C TRP A 576 6.93 -10.62 -6.14
N SER A 577 6.92 -9.32 -6.43
CA SER A 577 5.70 -8.52 -6.36
C SER A 577 5.48 -7.77 -7.66
N TYR A 578 4.22 -7.76 -8.10
CA TYR A 578 3.75 -7.24 -9.37
C TYR A 578 2.25 -6.89 -9.26
N ASP A 579 1.71 -6.23 -10.28
CA ASP A 579 0.27 -6.00 -10.41
C ASP A 579 -0.43 -7.10 -11.20
N THR A 580 -1.67 -7.42 -10.83
CA THR A 580 -2.57 -8.33 -11.53
C THR A 580 -3.83 -7.59 -11.99
N PRO A 581 -4.66 -8.14 -12.89
CA PRO A 581 -5.92 -7.51 -13.28
C PRO A 581 -6.83 -7.17 -12.08
N GLU A 582 -6.78 -7.95 -10.99
CA GLU A 582 -7.52 -7.66 -9.75
C GLU A 582 -6.94 -6.47 -8.98
N THR A 583 -5.62 -6.39 -8.81
CA THR A 583 -5.00 -5.25 -8.11
C THR A 583 -5.09 -3.96 -8.92
N VAL A 584 -4.94 -4.04 -10.24
CA VAL A 584 -5.19 -2.91 -11.16
C VAL A 584 -6.64 -2.43 -11.04
N ALA A 585 -7.63 -3.32 -11.05
CA ALA A 585 -9.03 -2.93 -10.87
C ALA A 585 -9.28 -2.20 -9.53
N GLY A 586 -8.65 -2.68 -8.44
CA GLY A 586 -8.67 -2.01 -7.14
C GLY A 586 -8.00 -0.63 -7.14
N LYS A 587 -6.83 -0.52 -7.78
CA LYS A 587 -6.11 0.75 -7.98
C LYS A 587 -6.93 1.76 -8.80
N MET A 588 -7.61 1.31 -9.85
CA MET A 588 -8.47 2.17 -10.65
C MET A 588 -9.72 2.60 -9.88
N ALA A 589 -10.34 1.73 -9.07
CA ALA A 589 -11.42 2.13 -8.15
C ALA A 589 -10.98 3.30 -7.25
N TRP A 590 -9.81 3.16 -6.63
CA TRP A 590 -9.22 4.22 -5.82
C TRP A 590 -8.90 5.49 -6.63
N ALA A 591 -8.38 5.36 -7.87
CA ALA A 591 -8.11 6.50 -8.75
C ALA A 591 -9.37 7.31 -9.09
N ARG A 592 -10.50 6.62 -9.36
CA ARG A 592 -11.81 7.28 -9.58
C ARG A 592 -12.28 8.01 -8.33
N GLU A 593 -12.13 7.40 -7.15
CA GLU A 593 -12.47 8.03 -5.86
C GLU A 593 -11.61 9.27 -5.54
N GLN A 594 -10.34 9.27 -5.93
CA GLN A 594 -9.46 10.44 -5.80
C GLN A 594 -9.68 11.50 -6.88
N ARG A 595 -10.50 11.21 -7.90
CA ARG A 595 -10.77 12.05 -9.08
C ARG A 595 -9.51 12.34 -9.91
N LEU A 596 -8.67 11.31 -10.10
CA LEU A 596 -7.47 11.39 -10.92
C LEU A 596 -7.83 11.59 -12.41
N GLY A 597 -6.86 12.07 -13.21
CA GLY A 597 -7.03 12.26 -14.66
C GLY A 597 -7.16 10.94 -15.43
N GLY A 598 -6.69 9.84 -14.85
CA GLY A 598 -6.62 8.52 -15.44
C GLY A 598 -5.47 7.70 -14.86
N ALA A 599 -4.90 6.82 -15.68
CA ALA A 599 -3.77 5.97 -15.33
C ALA A 599 -2.91 5.66 -16.56
N PHE A 600 -1.69 5.19 -16.32
CA PHE A 600 -0.80 4.75 -17.37
C PHE A 600 -0.06 3.46 -17.05
N LEU A 601 0.37 2.76 -18.10
CA LEU A 601 1.10 1.49 -18.03
C LEU A 601 2.56 1.67 -18.49
N TRP A 602 3.51 1.28 -17.64
CA TRP A 602 4.91 1.00 -18.02
C TRP A 602 5.14 -0.50 -17.96
N GLU A 603 5.32 -1.24 -19.05
CA GLU A 603 5.32 -0.88 -20.47
C GLU A 603 4.53 -1.94 -21.26
N PHE A 604 4.05 -1.62 -22.46
CA PHE A 604 3.16 -2.51 -23.22
C PHE A 604 3.73 -3.92 -23.46
N SER A 605 5.03 -4.03 -23.67
CA SER A 605 5.72 -5.30 -23.96
C SER A 605 5.80 -6.25 -22.77
N GLY A 606 5.57 -5.77 -21.54
CA GLY A 606 5.51 -6.58 -20.33
C GLY A 606 4.12 -7.15 -20.02
N ASP A 607 3.07 -6.59 -20.61
CA ASP A 607 1.68 -7.02 -20.38
C ASP A 607 1.39 -8.39 -21.03
N GLY A 608 0.37 -9.08 -20.54
CA GLY A 608 -0.07 -10.35 -21.08
C GLY A 608 -0.54 -10.25 -22.54
N ALA A 609 -0.58 -11.39 -23.24
CA ALA A 609 -0.87 -11.45 -24.69
C ALA A 609 -2.25 -10.90 -25.11
N LYS A 610 -3.14 -10.54 -24.16
CA LYS A 610 -4.45 -9.91 -24.40
C LYS A 610 -4.55 -8.50 -23.81
N GLY A 611 -3.42 -7.90 -23.46
CA GLY A 611 -3.35 -6.61 -22.76
C GLY A 611 -4.09 -6.70 -21.41
N ASP A 612 -3.82 -7.74 -20.63
CA ASP A 612 -4.63 -8.12 -19.47
C ASP A 612 -4.64 -7.03 -18.39
N LEU A 613 -3.48 -6.41 -18.11
CA LEU A 613 -3.37 -5.28 -17.20
C LEU A 613 -3.92 -3.99 -17.82
N PHE A 614 -3.65 -3.73 -19.10
CA PHE A 614 -4.16 -2.55 -19.80
C PHE A 614 -5.70 -2.56 -19.91
N ALA A 615 -6.30 -3.72 -20.14
CA ALA A 615 -7.74 -3.92 -20.14
C ALA A 615 -8.34 -3.72 -18.75
N ALA A 616 -7.70 -4.26 -17.70
CA ALA A 616 -8.12 -4.01 -16.32
C ALA A 616 -8.03 -2.52 -15.93
N MET A 617 -7.02 -1.81 -16.44
CA MET A 617 -6.86 -0.36 -16.26
C MET A 617 -8.00 0.41 -16.96
N TYR A 618 -8.30 0.06 -18.21
CA TYR A 618 -9.34 0.70 -19.02
C TYR A 618 -10.77 0.46 -18.51
N GLU A 619 -11.13 -0.78 -18.18
CA GLU A 619 -12.44 -1.09 -17.60
C GLU A 619 -12.54 -0.53 -16.18
N GLY A 620 -11.44 -0.60 -15.42
CA GLY A 620 -11.33 -0.06 -14.08
C GLY A 620 -11.48 1.47 -14.01
N LEU A 621 -11.27 2.22 -15.09
CA LEU A 621 -11.45 3.68 -15.09
C LEU A 621 -12.88 4.16 -15.40
N ARG A 622 -13.86 3.27 -15.58
CA ARG A 622 -15.25 3.62 -15.92
C ARG A 622 -16.28 3.61 -14.77
#